data_AF-A0A151SLE0-F1
#
_entry.id   AF-A0A151SLE0-F1
#
_cell.length_a   1.000
_cell.length_b   1.000
_cell.length_c   1.000
_cell.angle_alpha   90.00
_cell.angle_beta   90.00
_cell.angle_gamma   90.00
#
_symmetry.space_group_name_H-M   'P 1'
#
loop_
_entity.id
_entity.type
_entity.pdbx_description
1 polymer ?
#
loop_
_entity_poly.entity_id
_entity_poly.type
_entity_poly.pdbx_seq_one_letter_code
_entity_poly.pdbx_strand_id
1 'polypeptide(L)'
;PIFKVLWKWQGLERIRLFLWRVAHESLMTNEARFGRELTTSPICPICMRDVKNTMHVLRECFFARQVWSSIPRGSHISQPTGSNLQEWLIFHLTRNRTELMN
;
A
#
# COMPACT_ATOMS: atom_id res chain seq x y z
N PRO A 1 11.13 12.99 4.04
CA PRO A 1 11.38 11.92 3.03
C PRO A 1 11.00 10.54 3.57
N ILE A 2 10.21 9.75 2.83
CA ILE A 2 9.66 8.46 3.25
C ILE A 2 10.73 7.46 3.74
N PHE A 3 11.89 7.39 3.07
CA PHE A 3 12.96 6.45 3.45
C PHE A 3 13.54 6.68 4.86
N LYS A 4 13.58 7.94 5.32
CA LYS A 4 13.98 8.26 6.71
C LYS A 4 12.94 7.75 7.72
N VAL A 5 11.66 7.81 7.38
CA VAL A 5 10.56 7.29 8.20
C VAL A 5 10.67 5.76 8.27
N LEU A 6 10.85 5.10 7.12
CA LEU A 6 10.99 3.64 7.05
C LEU A 6 12.21 3.12 7.81
N TRP A 7 13.36 3.78 7.69
CA TRP A 7 14.58 3.37 8.39
C TRP A 7 14.40 3.37 9.91
N LYS A 8 13.69 4.38 10.44
CA LYS A 8 13.43 4.55 11.87
C LYS A 8 12.23 3.74 12.39
N TRP A 9 11.44 3.11 11.52
CA TRP A 9 10.25 2.37 11.90
C TRP A 9 10.61 1.12 12.72
N GLN A 10 9.99 0.96 13.90
CA GLN A 10 10.39 0.00 14.95
C GLN A 10 9.64 -1.33 14.92
N GLY A 11 8.92 -1.66 13.85
CA GLY A 11 8.22 -2.95 13.75
C GLY A 11 9.11 -4.08 13.21
N LEU A 12 8.49 -5.20 12.85
CA LEU A 12 9.21 -6.39 12.37
C LEU A 12 10.04 -6.10 11.11
N GLU A 13 11.28 -6.61 11.07
CA GLU A 13 12.20 -6.39 9.94
C GLU A 13 11.61 -6.76 8.59
N ARG A 14 10.92 -7.91 8.52
CA ARG A 14 10.23 -8.36 7.29
C ARG A 14 9.20 -7.35 6.78
N ILE A 15 8.51 -6.65 7.68
CA ILE A 15 7.53 -5.61 7.33
C ILE A 15 8.27 -4.34 6.89
N ARG A 16 9.36 -3.97 7.57
CA ARG A 16 10.20 -2.83 7.17
C ARG A 16 10.75 -2.99 5.75
N LEU A 17 11.28 -4.16 5.42
CA LEU A 17 11.76 -4.50 4.08
C LEU A 17 10.63 -4.49 3.04
N PHE A 18 9.44 -5.00 3.40
CA PHE A 18 8.27 -4.90 2.55
C PHE A 18 7.89 -3.44 2.27
N LEU A 19 7.78 -2.60 3.30
CA LEU A 19 7.49 -1.16 3.16
C LEU A 19 8.55 -0.44 2.34
N TRP A 20 9.82 -0.85 2.45
CA TRP A 20 10.90 -0.36 1.61
C TRP A 20 10.64 -0.65 0.12
N ARG A 21 10.27 -1.90 -0.21
CA ARG A 21 9.90 -2.26 -1.58
C ARG A 21 8.69 -1.48 -2.08
N VAL A 22 7.69 -1.26 -1.22
CA VAL A 22 6.50 -0.46 -1.53
C VAL A 22 6.89 0.97 -1.85
N ALA A 23 7.69 1.64 -1.02
CA ALA A 23 8.09 3.03 -1.23
C ALA A 23 8.95 3.25 -2.49
N HIS A 24 9.65 2.21 -2.95
CA HIS A 24 10.36 2.20 -4.22
C HIS A 24 9.51 1.79 -5.43
N GLU A 25 8.20 1.55 -5.24
CA GLU A 25 7.30 1.06 -6.29
C GLU A 25 7.83 -0.21 -6.98
N SER A 26 8.54 -1.05 -6.22
CA SER A 26 9.26 -2.22 -6.72
C SER A 26 8.49 -3.53 -6.60
N LEU A 27 7.19 -3.46 -6.28
CA LEU A 27 6.33 -4.64 -6.30
C LEU A 27 6.09 -5.07 -7.75
N MET A 28 6.04 -6.39 -7.98
CA MET A 28 5.73 -6.95 -9.31
C MET A 28 4.22 -6.91 -9.58
N THR A 29 3.69 -5.68 -9.67
CA THR A 29 2.30 -5.39 -10.01
C THR A 29 2.03 -5.66 -11.50
N ASN A 30 0.77 -5.71 -11.95
CA ASN A 30 0.53 -5.91 -13.39
C ASN A 30 0.89 -4.67 -14.21
N GLU A 31 0.81 -3.47 -13.63
CA GLU A 31 1.38 -2.27 -14.25
C GLU A 31 2.87 -2.43 -14.53
N ALA A 32 3.65 -2.85 -13.52
CA ALA A 32 5.08 -3.09 -13.68
C ALA A 32 5.39 -4.22 -14.67
N ARG A 33 4.58 -5.29 -14.68
CA ARG A 33 4.72 -6.38 -15.67
C ARG A 33 4.40 -5.91 -17.08
N PHE A 34 3.36 -5.09 -17.25
CA PHE A 34 2.92 -4.60 -18.54
C PHE A 34 3.98 -3.67 -19.15
N GLY A 35 4.54 -2.75 -18.35
CA GLY A 35 5.66 -1.91 -18.78
C GLY A 35 6.95 -2.66 -19.10
N ARG A 36 7.05 -3.95 -18.75
CA ARG A 36 8.17 -4.85 -19.08
C ARG A 36 7.81 -5.90 -20.13
N GLU A 37 6.62 -5.79 -20.75
CA GLU A 37 6.13 -6.75 -21.74
C GLU A 37 5.97 -8.19 -21.22
N LEU A 38 5.81 -8.36 -19.90
CA LEU A 38 5.63 -9.66 -19.22
C LEU A 38 4.15 -10.04 -19.03
N THR A 39 3.23 -9.24 -19.56
CA THR A 39 1.78 -9.45 -19.58
C THR A 39 1.17 -8.58 -20.68
N THR A 40 0.00 -8.98 -21.19
CA THR A 40 -0.75 -8.24 -22.22
C THR A 40 -1.71 -7.21 -21.64
N SER A 41 -1.91 -7.20 -20.32
CA SER A 41 -2.85 -6.29 -19.66
C SER A 41 -2.35 -5.82 -18.28
N PRO A 42 -2.46 -4.52 -17.97
CA PRO A 42 -2.14 -3.97 -16.64
C PRO A 42 -3.31 -4.10 -15.64
N ILE A 43 -4.48 -4.58 -16.08
CA ILE A 43 -5.69 -4.64 -15.26
C ILE A 43 -5.52 -5.64 -14.11
N CYS A 44 -6.11 -5.29 -12.97
CA CYS A 44 -6.14 -6.14 -11.79
C CYS A 44 -7.02 -7.37 -12.03
N PRO A 45 -6.46 -8.60 -11.91
CA PRO A 45 -7.21 -9.83 -12.16
C PRO A 45 -8.18 -10.16 -11.03
N ILE A 46 -8.13 -9.41 -9.92
CA ILE A 46 -9.01 -9.62 -8.76
C ILE A 46 -10.28 -8.79 -8.94
N CYS A 47 -10.15 -7.49 -9.26
CA CYS A 47 -11.31 -6.60 -9.39
C CYS A 47 -11.82 -6.44 -10.81
N MET A 48 -10.99 -6.75 -11.82
CA MET A 48 -11.29 -6.62 -13.24
C MET A 48 -11.74 -5.19 -13.65
N ARG A 49 -11.31 -4.17 -12.92
CA ARG A 49 -11.74 -2.77 -13.13
C ARG A 49 -10.58 -1.83 -13.43
N ASP A 50 -9.60 -1.77 -12.52
CA ASP A 50 -8.55 -0.76 -12.58
C ASP A 50 -7.17 -1.36 -12.85
N VAL A 51 -6.22 -0.51 -13.22
CA VAL A 51 -4.80 -0.86 -13.31
C VAL A 51 -4.30 -1.32 -11.94
N LYS A 52 -3.65 -2.49 -11.91
CA LYS A 52 -3.01 -3.01 -10.70
C LYS A 52 -1.66 -2.33 -10.54
N ASN A 53 -1.66 -1.15 -9.93
CA ASN A 53 -0.46 -0.47 -9.41
C ASN A 53 -0.30 -0.73 -7.90
N THR A 54 0.73 -0.15 -7.28
CA THR A 54 1.03 -0.38 -5.85
C THR A 54 -0.10 0.10 -4.94
N MET A 55 -0.66 1.29 -5.19
CA MET A 55 -1.79 1.83 -4.41
C MET A 55 -3.04 0.99 -4.55
N HIS A 56 -3.33 0.53 -5.77
CA HIS A 56 -4.46 -0.33 -6.04
C HIS A 56 -4.38 -1.62 -5.22
N VAL A 57 -3.22 -2.30 -5.26
CA VAL A 57 -3.02 -3.57 -4.54
C VAL A 57 -3.13 -3.39 -3.02
N LEU A 58 -2.60 -2.29 -2.48
CA LEU A 58 -2.53 -2.09 -1.04
C LEU A 58 -3.76 -1.44 -0.43
N ARG A 59 -4.57 -0.72 -1.20
CA ARG A 59 -5.61 0.16 -0.65
C ARG A 59 -6.89 0.21 -1.48
N GLU A 60 -6.78 0.43 -2.79
CA GLU A 60 -7.94 0.86 -3.58
C GLU A 60 -8.77 -0.31 -4.11
N CYS A 61 -8.15 -1.47 -4.35
CA CYS A 61 -8.82 -2.68 -4.78
C CYS A 61 -9.92 -3.07 -3.78
N PHE A 62 -11.10 -3.43 -4.27
CA PHE A 62 -12.20 -3.87 -3.40
C PHE A 62 -11.79 -5.03 -2.47
N PHE A 63 -10.88 -5.90 -2.91
CA PHE A 63 -10.32 -6.97 -2.07
C PHE A 63 -9.44 -6.40 -0.95
N ALA A 64 -8.54 -5.46 -1.25
CA ALA A 64 -7.72 -4.80 -0.25
C ALA A 64 -8.58 -4.07 0.80
N ARG A 65 -9.65 -3.38 0.36
CA ARG A 65 -10.60 -2.73 1.27
C ARG A 65 -11.29 -3.70 2.22
N GLN A 66 -11.65 -4.90 1.73
CA GLN A 66 -12.23 -5.95 2.58
C GLN A 66 -11.23 -6.46 3.61
N VAL A 67 -9.98 -6.71 3.20
CA VAL A 67 -8.91 -7.09 4.14
C VAL A 67 -8.74 -6.05 5.23
N TRP A 68 -8.66 -4.76 4.87
CA TRP A 68 -8.57 -3.69 5.86
C TRP A 68 -9.79 -3.59 6.78
N SER A 69 -10.99 -3.83 6.25
CA SER A 69 -12.23 -3.78 7.03
C SER A 69 -12.32 -4.92 8.05
N SER A 70 -11.63 -6.04 7.84
CA SER A 70 -11.54 -7.15 8.81
C SER A 70 -10.59 -6.87 9.98
N ILE A 71 -9.76 -5.82 9.91
CA ILE A 71 -8.82 -5.45 10.96
C ILE A 71 -9.45 -4.33 11.80
N PRO A 72 -9.38 -4.40 13.15
CA PRO A 72 -9.85 -3.31 14.00
C PRO A 72 -9.25 -1.97 13.57
N ARG A 73 -10.13 -0.98 13.30
CA ARG A 73 -9.77 0.36 12.82
C ARG A 73 -9.06 0.40 11.45
N GLY A 74 -9.02 -0.71 10.72
CA GLY A 74 -8.37 -0.79 9.42
C GLY A 74 -9.16 -0.10 8.29
N SER A 75 -10.47 0.06 8.42
CA SER A 75 -11.30 0.74 7.42
C SER A 75 -10.81 2.17 7.10
N HIS A 76 -10.26 2.88 8.08
CA HIS A 76 -9.64 4.21 7.91
C HIS A 76 -8.43 4.21 6.96
N ILE A 77 -7.72 3.10 6.84
CA ILE A 77 -6.56 2.96 5.94
C ILE A 77 -6.99 2.95 4.47
N SER A 78 -8.21 2.46 4.22
CA SER A 78 -8.76 2.28 2.87
C SER A 78 -9.57 3.47 2.35
N GLN A 79 -9.83 4.48 3.19
CA GLN A 79 -10.61 5.67 2.80
C GLN A 79 -9.92 6.42 1.67
N PRO A 80 -10.62 6.90 0.63
CA PRO A 80 -10.03 7.76 -0.41
C PRO A 80 -9.57 9.10 0.19
N THR A 81 -8.34 9.51 -0.11
CA THR A 81 -7.71 10.74 0.42
C THR A 81 -7.19 11.64 -0.70
N GLY A 82 -7.19 11.16 -1.95
CA GLY A 82 -6.53 11.84 -3.08
C GLY A 82 -4.99 11.88 -3.00
N SER A 83 -4.39 11.28 -1.96
CA SER A 83 -2.95 11.32 -1.74
C SER A 83 -2.20 10.31 -2.59
N ASN A 84 -0.97 10.63 -3.01
CA ASN A 84 -0.09 9.66 -3.66
C ASN A 84 0.44 8.60 -2.67
N LEU A 85 1.16 7.60 -3.17
CA LEU A 85 1.70 6.49 -2.38
C LEU A 85 2.59 6.96 -1.23
N GLN A 86 3.50 7.91 -1.48
CA GLN A 86 4.44 8.37 -0.46
C GLN A 86 3.73 9.15 0.65
N GLU A 87 2.80 10.03 0.30
CA GLU A 87 1.97 10.76 1.25
C GLU A 87 1.13 9.80 2.11
N TRP A 88 0.53 8.78 1.48
CA TRP A 88 -0.25 7.76 2.18
C TRP A 88 0.61 6.97 3.16
N LEU A 89 1.81 6.53 2.75
CA LEU A 89 2.75 5.83 3.63
C LEU A 89 3.19 6.72 4.79
N ILE A 90 3.56 7.97 4.53
CA ILE A 90 3.99 8.90 5.59
C ILE A 90 2.86 9.07 6.60
N PHE A 91 1.64 9.40 6.15
CA PHE A 91 0.48 9.60 7.01
C PHE A 91 0.25 8.41 7.97
N HIS A 92 0.31 7.18 7.47
CA HIS A 92 0.04 6.00 8.30
C HIS A 92 1.23 5.52 9.14
N LEU A 93 2.47 5.82 8.74
CA LEU A 93 3.67 5.38 9.46
C LEU A 93 4.17 6.37 10.51
N THR A 94 3.81 7.65 10.41
CA THR A 94 4.18 8.68 11.39
C THR A 94 3.07 8.98 12.40
N ARG A 95 1.87 8.41 12.23
CA ARG A 95 0.78 8.59 13.18
C ARG A 95 1.12 7.89 14.50
N ASN A 96 1.20 8.66 15.58
CA ASN A 96 1.53 8.13 16.91
C ASN A 96 0.51 7.06 17.32
N ARG A 97 1.01 5.90 17.78
CA ARG A 97 0.21 4.76 18.25
C ARG A 97 -0.66 5.06 19.49
N THR A 98 -0.50 6.24 20.11
CA THR A 98 -1.16 6.63 21.37
C THR A 98 -2.68 6.71 21.28
N GLU A 99 -3.27 6.77 20.08
CA GLU A 99 -4.73 6.77 19.93
C GLU A 99 -5.33 5.35 19.82
N LEU A 100 -4.52 4.29 19.73
CA LEU A 100 -4.98 2.91 19.50
C LEU A 100 -5.16 2.07 20.77
N MET A 101 -4.88 2.65 21.95
CA MET A 101 -5.03 1.99 23.26
C MET A 101 -6.16 2.59 24.13
N ASN A 102 -6.89 3.59 23.61
CA ASN A 102 -8.12 4.11 24.20
C ASN A 102 -9.31 3.76 23.29
#